data_AF-A0A534I4T0-F1
#
_entry.id   AF-A0A534I4T0-F1
#
_cell.length_a   1.000
_cell.length_b   1.000
_cell.length_c   1.000
_cell.angle_alpha   90.00
_cell.angle_beta   90.00
_cell.angle_gamma   90.00
#
_symmetry.space_group_name_H-M   'P 1'
#
loop_
_entity.id
_entity.type
_entity.pdbx_description
1 polymer ?
#
loop_
_entity_poly.entity_id
_entity_poly.type
_entity_poly.pdbx_seq_one_letter_code
_entity_poly.pdbx_strand_id
1 'polypeptide(L)'
;MKRVLSFILLAAVFFAAPAFAADPIVGSWTLNVAKSKFADKALTGGTRVYTEANGLYTLDQKLTGADGKEKSNHAQYRDGKEEKQAPGGTSDATVAKKIDANTWDFVLKKAGKIVGHVHRVVSADGKTLTVHNTGAKLSGAEGDETLVFDRQ
;
A
#
# COMPACT_ATOMS: atom_id res chain seq x y z
N MET A 1 -52.45 -16.35 -47.79
CA MET A 1 -52.10 -16.41 -46.36
C MET A 1 -50.98 -17.42 -46.16
N LYS A 2 -49.78 -16.98 -45.76
CA LYS A 2 -48.73 -17.74 -45.05
C LYS A 2 -47.55 -16.78 -44.82
N ARG A 3 -47.51 -16.18 -43.63
CA ARG A 3 -46.43 -15.30 -43.17
C ARG A 3 -45.28 -16.19 -42.68
N VAL A 4 -44.10 -16.07 -43.26
CA VAL A 4 -42.88 -16.69 -42.73
C VAL A 4 -42.19 -15.64 -41.87
N LEU A 5 -42.33 -15.75 -40.54
CA LEU A 5 -41.52 -14.98 -39.60
C LEU A 5 -40.11 -15.58 -39.58
N SER A 6 -39.14 -14.84 -40.09
CA SER A 6 -37.71 -15.13 -39.88
C SER A 6 -37.30 -14.61 -38.51
N PHE A 7 -37.00 -15.52 -37.58
CA PHE A 7 -36.31 -15.20 -36.33
C PHE A 7 -34.80 -15.21 -36.60
N ILE A 8 -34.19 -14.03 -36.66
CA ILE A 8 -32.74 -13.88 -36.64
C ILE A 8 -32.31 -13.99 -35.17
N LEU A 9 -31.70 -15.13 -34.80
CA LEU A 9 -31.04 -15.30 -33.51
C LEU A 9 -29.68 -14.58 -33.57
N LEU A 10 -29.59 -13.40 -32.95
CA LEU A 10 -28.33 -12.68 -32.79
C LEU A 10 -27.57 -13.30 -31.61
N ALA A 11 -26.62 -14.19 -31.89
CA ALA A 11 -25.71 -14.73 -30.89
C ALA A 11 -24.67 -13.65 -30.50
N ALA A 12 -24.88 -12.98 -29.37
CA ALA A 12 -23.89 -12.09 -28.77
C ALA A 12 -22.81 -12.94 -28.07
N VAL A 13 -21.64 -13.06 -28.70
CA VAL A 13 -20.44 -13.64 -28.07
C VAL A 13 -19.88 -12.59 -27.11
N PHE A 14 -20.19 -12.70 -25.82
CA PHE A 14 -19.50 -11.96 -24.77
C PHE A 14 -18.11 -12.56 -24.58
N PHE A 15 -17.08 -11.88 -25.09
CA PHE A 15 -15.71 -12.10 -24.63
C PHE A 15 -15.59 -11.56 -23.20
N ALA A 16 -15.67 -12.44 -22.20
CA ALA A 16 -15.27 -12.12 -20.85
C ALA A 16 -13.73 -12.00 -20.83
N ALA A 17 -13.21 -10.79 -20.97
CA ALA A 17 -11.81 -10.52 -20.64
C ALA A 17 -11.62 -10.82 -19.15
N PRO A 18 -10.51 -11.44 -18.72
CA PRO A 18 -10.21 -11.57 -17.31
C PRO A 18 -10.11 -10.17 -16.71
N ALA A 19 -11.04 -9.83 -15.82
CA ALA A 19 -10.89 -8.65 -14.98
C ALA A 19 -9.70 -8.93 -14.06
N PHE A 20 -8.55 -8.32 -14.34
CA PHE A 20 -7.47 -8.29 -13.37
C PHE A 20 -7.98 -7.55 -12.14
N ALA A 21 -8.22 -8.29 -11.05
CA ALA A 21 -8.47 -7.67 -9.77
C ALA A 21 -7.26 -6.81 -9.42
N ALA A 22 -7.51 -5.54 -9.07
CA ALA A 22 -6.45 -4.65 -8.59
C ALA A 22 -5.73 -5.30 -7.39
N ASP A 23 -4.42 -5.09 -7.28
CA ASP A 23 -3.65 -5.56 -6.12
C ASP A 23 -4.34 -5.08 -4.82
N PRO A 24 -4.56 -5.96 -3.82
CA PRO A 24 -5.38 -5.66 -2.65
C PRO A 24 -4.90 -4.45 -1.84
N ILE A 25 -3.65 -4.02 -2.02
CA ILE A 25 -3.14 -2.80 -1.37
C ILE A 25 -3.75 -1.51 -1.94
N VAL A 26 -4.11 -1.48 -3.23
CA VAL A 26 -4.59 -0.29 -3.95
C VAL A 26 -5.86 0.23 -3.31
N GLY A 27 -5.94 1.53 -3.06
CA GLY A 27 -7.03 2.19 -2.35
C GLY A 27 -6.58 2.90 -1.07
N SER A 28 -7.56 3.29 -0.25
CA SER A 28 -7.34 4.13 0.92
C SER A 28 -7.46 3.35 2.23
N TRP A 29 -6.66 3.75 3.21
CA TRP A 29 -6.56 3.11 4.52
C TRP A 29 -6.48 4.16 5.62
N THR A 30 -7.16 3.92 6.74
CA THR A 30 -7.13 4.77 7.94
C THR A 30 -6.47 4.03 9.08
N LEU A 31 -5.60 4.70 9.84
CA LEU A 31 -4.91 4.11 10.98
C LEU A 31 -5.92 3.69 12.06
N ASN A 32 -5.87 2.42 12.44
CA ASN A 32 -6.56 1.93 13.63
C ASN A 32 -5.62 2.07 14.83
N VAL A 33 -5.78 3.18 15.56
CA VAL A 33 -4.96 3.49 16.74
C VAL A 33 -5.09 2.41 17.80
N ALA A 34 -6.30 1.90 18.03
CA ALA A 34 -6.58 0.92 19.08
C ALA A 34 -5.94 -0.47 18.81
N LYS A 35 -5.77 -0.86 17.55
CA LYS A 35 -5.13 -2.12 17.16
C LYS A 35 -3.63 -2.02 16.92
N SER A 36 -3.09 -0.79 16.84
CA SER A 36 -1.67 -0.56 16.55
C SER A 36 -0.81 -0.73 17.80
N LYS A 37 0.44 -1.17 17.59
CA LYS A 37 1.48 -1.22 18.60
C LYS A 37 2.52 -0.17 18.26
N PHE A 38 2.52 0.94 19.00
CA PHE A 38 3.48 2.00 18.82
C PHE A 38 4.78 1.69 19.55
N ALA A 39 5.87 2.24 19.03
CA ALA A 39 7.16 2.25 19.69
C ALA A 39 7.20 3.36 20.78
N ASP A 40 8.29 4.10 20.91
CA ASP A 40 8.43 5.18 21.92
C ASP A 40 7.55 6.42 21.66
N LYS A 41 6.96 6.56 20.47
CA LYS A 41 6.08 7.70 20.11
C LYS A 41 4.72 7.21 19.64
N ALA A 42 3.67 7.56 20.40
CA ALA A 42 2.29 7.27 20.05
C ALA A 42 1.80 8.13 18.87
N LEU A 43 0.91 7.55 18.07
CA LEU A 43 0.19 8.22 16.99
C LEU A 43 -1.29 8.31 17.34
N THR A 44 -1.92 9.40 16.94
CA THR A 44 -3.35 9.67 17.18
C THR A 44 -4.20 9.49 15.93
N GLY A 45 -3.57 9.36 14.76
CA GLY A 45 -4.24 9.15 13.49
C GLY A 45 -3.27 8.97 12.34
N GLY A 46 -3.81 8.67 11.17
CA GLY A 46 -3.03 8.56 9.94
C GLY A 46 -3.84 7.98 8.79
N THR A 47 -3.36 8.24 7.58
CA THR A 47 -3.95 7.73 6.35
C THR A 47 -2.87 7.21 5.41
N ARG A 48 -3.25 6.26 4.56
CA ARG A 48 -2.44 5.82 3.42
C ARG A 48 -3.32 5.70 2.20
N VAL A 49 -2.86 6.20 1.06
CA VAL A 49 -3.51 6.04 -0.24
C VAL A 49 -2.50 5.37 -1.16
N TYR A 50 -2.91 4.26 -1.78
CA TYR A 50 -2.12 3.53 -2.74
C TYR A 50 -2.76 3.57 -4.11
N THR A 51 -1.96 3.89 -5.12
CA THR A 51 -2.33 3.76 -6.54
C THR A 51 -1.30 2.90 -7.25
N GLU A 52 -1.71 2.31 -8.37
CA GLU A 52 -0.85 1.48 -9.21
C GLU A 52 -1.09 1.85 -10.68
N ALA A 53 0.00 1.98 -11.43
CA ALA A 53 -0.03 2.13 -12.88
C ALA A 53 1.21 1.47 -13.51
N ASN A 54 0.99 0.49 -14.39
CA ASN A 54 2.04 -0.18 -15.16
C ASN A 54 3.19 -0.73 -14.28
N GLY A 55 2.83 -1.36 -13.15
CA GLY A 55 3.71 -1.94 -12.15
C GLY A 55 4.32 -0.93 -11.17
N LEU A 56 4.10 0.38 -11.36
CA LEU A 56 4.54 1.42 -10.43
C LEU A 56 3.47 1.66 -9.37
N TYR A 57 3.83 1.39 -8.12
CA TYR A 57 3.00 1.73 -6.98
C TYR A 57 3.41 3.09 -6.44
N THR A 58 2.42 3.90 -6.11
CA THR A 58 2.59 5.16 -5.38
C THR A 58 1.91 5.05 -4.02
N LEU A 59 2.56 5.57 -2.99
CA LEU A 59 2.05 5.71 -1.63
C LEU A 59 2.08 7.17 -1.22
N ASP A 60 0.91 7.71 -0.89
CA ASP A 60 0.78 8.95 -0.13
C ASP A 60 0.35 8.61 1.30
N GLN A 61 1.18 8.96 2.28
CA GLN A 61 0.94 8.65 3.68
C GLN A 61 0.97 9.92 4.54
N LYS A 62 0.07 9.99 5.51
CA LYS A 62 0.09 10.96 6.60
C LYS A 62 -0.01 10.25 7.95
N LEU A 63 0.73 10.74 8.95
CA LEU A 63 0.60 10.30 10.34
C LEU A 63 0.49 11.53 11.24
N THR A 64 -0.37 11.45 12.25
CA THR A 64 -0.57 12.49 13.25
C THR A 64 0.02 12.03 14.58
N GLY A 65 0.96 12.81 15.13
CA GLY A 65 1.57 12.54 16.42
C GLY A 65 0.68 12.87 17.61
N ALA A 66 1.08 12.46 18.81
CA ALA A 66 0.45 12.87 20.06
C ALA A 66 0.50 14.40 20.30
N ASP A 67 1.44 15.10 19.67
CA ASP A 67 1.55 16.57 19.67
C ASP A 67 0.60 17.26 18.67
N GLY A 68 -0.24 16.48 17.96
CA GLY A 68 -1.15 16.97 16.94
C GLY A 68 -0.49 17.34 15.62
N LYS A 69 0.84 17.20 15.47
CA LYS A 69 1.54 17.53 14.23
C LYS A 69 1.43 16.40 13.23
N GLU A 70 1.25 16.78 11.96
CA GLU A 70 1.25 15.85 10.85
C GLU A 70 2.63 15.69 10.24
N LYS A 71 2.98 14.45 9.91
CA LYS A 71 4.12 14.11 9.05
C LYS A 71 3.60 13.40 7.82
N SER A 72 4.11 13.79 6.65
CA SER A 72 3.71 13.20 5.38
C SER A 72 4.89 12.51 4.71
N ASN A 73 4.60 11.48 3.92
CA ASN A 73 5.58 10.80 3.07
C ASN A 73 4.94 10.46 1.73
N HIS A 74 5.72 10.64 0.66
CA HIS A 74 5.40 10.18 -0.68
C HIS A 74 6.44 9.16 -1.09
N ALA A 75 6.01 7.98 -1.53
CA ALA A 75 6.92 6.94 -1.96
C ALA A 75 6.47 6.25 -3.26
N GLN A 76 7.44 5.88 -4.08
CA GLN A 76 7.22 5.12 -5.30
C GLN A 76 8.04 3.85 -5.28
N TYR A 77 7.47 2.73 -5.71
CA TYR A 77 8.16 1.45 -5.73
C TYR A 77 7.66 0.52 -6.83
N ARG A 78 8.54 -0.36 -7.29
CA ARG A 78 8.23 -1.46 -8.20
C ARG A 78 8.81 -2.75 -7.63
N ASP A 79 8.17 -3.87 -7.94
CA ASP A 79 8.67 -5.18 -7.52
C ASP A 79 10.06 -5.46 -8.10
N GLY A 80 10.98 -5.89 -7.23
CA GLY A 80 12.34 -6.27 -7.58
C GLY A 80 13.26 -5.09 -7.96
N LYS A 81 12.80 -3.84 -7.84
CA LYS A 81 13.59 -2.65 -8.21
C LYS A 81 13.95 -1.81 -7.01
N GLU A 82 15.12 -1.19 -7.10
CA GLU A 82 15.49 -0.05 -6.26
C GLU A 82 14.98 1.23 -6.93
N GLU A 83 14.08 1.94 -6.25
CA GLU A 83 13.50 3.19 -6.72
C GLU A 83 14.00 4.35 -5.86
N LYS A 84 14.47 5.41 -6.51
CA LYS A 84 14.86 6.66 -5.83
C LYS A 84 13.61 7.33 -5.27
N GLN A 85 13.73 7.85 -4.05
CA GLN A 85 12.65 8.57 -3.38
C GLN A 85 12.87 10.08 -3.47
N ALA A 86 11.77 10.83 -3.35
CA ALA A 86 11.85 12.28 -3.27
C ALA A 86 12.65 12.71 -2.02
N PRO A 87 13.41 13.82 -2.09
CA PRO A 87 14.11 14.36 -0.93
C PRO A 87 13.17 14.66 0.24
N GLY A 88 13.67 14.56 1.47
CA GLY A 88 12.93 14.89 2.69
C GLY A 88 12.14 13.72 3.30
N GLY A 89 12.10 12.57 2.64
CA GLY A 89 11.56 11.32 3.21
C GLY A 89 12.49 10.64 4.22
N THR A 90 12.07 9.47 4.69
CA THR A 90 12.84 8.63 5.64
C THR A 90 14.07 7.97 4.99
N SER A 91 14.09 7.86 3.67
CA SER A 91 15.11 7.19 2.87
C SER A 91 15.29 7.89 1.52
N ASP A 92 16.46 7.72 0.91
CA ASP A 92 16.78 8.24 -0.42
C ASP A 92 16.43 7.22 -1.52
N ALA A 93 16.36 5.93 -1.16
CA ALA A 93 15.96 4.84 -2.03
C ALA A 93 15.19 3.76 -1.28
N THR A 94 14.33 3.06 -2.01
CA THR A 94 13.54 1.93 -1.51
C THR A 94 13.72 0.74 -2.44
N VAL A 95 14.06 -0.41 -1.89
CA VAL A 95 13.99 -1.69 -2.60
C VAL A 95 12.73 -2.40 -2.15
N ALA A 96 11.84 -2.73 -3.09
CA ALA A 96 10.60 -3.43 -2.79
C ALA A 96 10.61 -4.84 -3.39
N LYS A 97 10.05 -5.80 -2.66
CA LYS A 97 9.90 -7.18 -3.11
C LYS A 97 8.49 -7.66 -2.80
N LYS A 98 7.76 -8.08 -3.82
CA LYS A 98 6.49 -8.78 -3.66
C LYS A 98 6.78 -10.21 -3.23
N ILE A 99 6.18 -10.62 -2.10
CA ILE A 99 6.36 -11.97 -1.54
C ILE A 99 5.24 -12.88 -2.02
N ASP A 100 4.01 -12.38 -2.00
CA ASP A 100 2.81 -13.04 -2.50
C ASP A 100 1.75 -11.99 -2.90
N ALA A 101 0.51 -12.41 -3.14
CA ALA A 101 -0.59 -11.52 -3.55
C ALA A 101 -0.93 -10.42 -2.53
N ASN A 102 -0.63 -10.63 -1.25
CA ASN A 102 -1.03 -9.79 -0.12
C ASN A 102 0.16 -9.22 0.66
N THR A 103 1.36 -9.73 0.40
CA THR A 103 2.56 -9.47 1.21
C THR A 103 3.67 -8.80 0.40
N TRP A 104 4.26 -7.76 0.99
CA TRP A 104 5.43 -7.06 0.45
C TRP A 104 6.46 -6.80 1.54
N ASP A 105 7.73 -6.95 1.16
CA ASP A 105 8.87 -6.53 1.96
C ASP A 105 9.58 -5.34 1.32
N PHE A 106 10.12 -4.48 2.17
CA PHE A 106 10.87 -3.30 1.75
C PHE A 106 12.17 -3.15 2.55
N VAL A 107 13.20 -2.67 1.84
CA VAL A 107 14.45 -2.20 2.43
C VAL A 107 14.58 -0.71 2.14
N LEU A 108 14.73 0.08 3.20
CA LEU A 108 14.91 1.52 3.12
C LEU A 108 16.41 1.84 3.18
N LYS A 109 16.89 2.65 2.23
CA LYS A 109 18.31 3.05 2.16
C LYS A 109 18.48 4.56 2.22
N LYS A 110 19.51 5.00 2.94
CA LYS A 110 19.95 6.40 2.99
C LYS A 110 21.46 6.48 2.84
N ALA A 111 21.94 7.33 1.94
CA ALA A 111 23.37 7.42 1.57
C ALA A 111 24.01 6.03 1.31
N GLY A 112 23.28 5.15 0.60
CA GLY A 112 23.74 3.79 0.26
C GLY A 112 23.71 2.76 1.40
N LYS A 113 23.34 3.16 2.63
CA LYS A 113 23.25 2.26 3.79
C LYS A 113 21.80 1.88 4.08
N ILE A 114 21.58 0.65 4.56
CA ILE A 114 20.27 0.21 5.05
C ILE A 114 19.97 0.97 6.35
N VAL A 115 18.80 1.58 6.41
CA VAL A 115 18.34 2.35 7.57
C VAL A 115 17.04 1.80 8.18
N GLY A 116 16.35 0.90 7.49
CA GLY A 116 15.13 0.30 8.00
C GLY A 116 14.54 -0.77 7.09
N HIS A 117 13.59 -1.52 7.65
CA HIS A 117 12.83 -2.53 6.93
C HIS A 117 11.33 -2.32 7.16
N VAL A 118 10.53 -2.71 6.17
CA VAL A 118 9.07 -2.71 6.29
C VAL A 118 8.54 -4.06 5.82
N HIS A 119 7.73 -4.70 6.65
CA HIS A 119 6.95 -5.87 6.28
C HIS A 119 5.47 -5.47 6.24
N ARG A 120 4.82 -5.69 5.10
CA ARG A 120 3.46 -5.24 4.84
C ARG A 120 2.57 -6.40 4.42
N VAL A 121 1.44 -6.55 5.09
CA VAL A 121 0.45 -7.59 4.79
C VAL A 121 -0.94 -6.99 4.72
N VAL A 122 -1.67 -7.27 3.65
CA VAL A 122 -3.12 -7.05 3.57
C VAL A 122 -3.83 -8.35 3.94
N SER A 123 -4.83 -8.30 4.84
CA SER A 123 -5.61 -9.46 5.23
C SER A 123 -6.31 -10.11 4.02
N ALA A 124 -6.61 -11.42 4.12
CA ALA A 124 -7.24 -12.16 3.04
C ALA A 124 -8.61 -11.58 2.61
N ASP A 125 -9.33 -10.94 3.53
CA ASP A 125 -10.60 -10.25 3.25
C ASP A 125 -10.42 -8.82 2.69
N GLY A 126 -9.18 -8.34 2.56
CA GLY A 126 -8.85 -7.02 2.05
C GLY A 126 -9.17 -5.86 2.99
N LYS A 127 -9.60 -6.11 4.23
CA LYS A 127 -10.11 -5.06 5.14
C LYS A 127 -9.08 -4.49 6.10
N THR A 128 -7.97 -5.20 6.32
CA THR A 128 -6.94 -4.79 7.27
C THR A 128 -5.58 -4.79 6.60
N LEU A 129 -4.84 -3.71 6.79
CA LEU A 129 -3.45 -3.56 6.40
C LEU A 129 -2.58 -3.51 7.65
N THR A 130 -1.65 -4.44 7.79
CA THR A 130 -0.65 -4.46 8.86
C THR A 130 0.71 -4.08 8.30
N VAL A 131 1.39 -3.17 8.98
CA VAL A 131 2.70 -2.65 8.57
C VAL A 131 3.63 -2.70 9.76
N HIS A 132 4.62 -3.58 9.70
CA HIS A 132 5.67 -3.68 10.69
C HIS A 132 6.91 -2.93 10.22
N ASN A 133 7.36 -1.93 10.98
CA ASN A 133 8.50 -1.10 10.65
C ASN A 133 9.63 -1.32 11.68
N THR A 134 10.86 -1.46 11.18
CA THR A 134 12.08 -1.47 11.99
C THR A 134 13.04 -0.40 11.50
N GLY A 135 13.80 0.20 12.43
CA GLY A 135 14.73 1.29 12.12
C GLY A 135 14.01 2.59 11.72
N ALA A 136 14.51 3.26 10.69
CA ALA A 136 14.02 4.55 10.21
C ALA A 136 12.58 4.43 9.66
N LYS A 137 11.70 5.29 10.15
CA LYS A 137 10.26 5.27 9.86
C LYS A 137 9.63 6.64 10.03
N LEU A 138 8.47 6.86 9.41
CA LEU A 138 7.86 8.20 9.32
C LEU A 138 7.47 8.80 10.67
N SER A 139 7.04 7.95 11.63
CA SER A 139 6.75 8.39 13.00
C SER A 139 7.98 9.06 13.65
N GLY A 140 9.19 8.65 13.21
CA GLY A 140 10.46 9.06 13.80
C GLY A 140 10.66 8.48 15.20
N ALA A 141 9.88 7.46 15.56
CA ALA A 141 10.03 6.71 16.80
C ALA A 141 11.33 5.87 16.78
N GLU A 142 11.84 5.52 17.95
CA GLU A 142 12.92 4.55 18.16
C GLU A 142 12.34 3.20 18.57
N GLY A 143 12.95 2.10 18.11
CA GLY A 143 12.42 0.74 18.30
C GLY A 143 11.45 0.28 17.21
N ASP A 144 10.82 -0.88 17.37
CA ASP A 144 9.93 -1.46 16.37
C ASP A 144 8.48 -1.02 16.59
N GLU A 145 7.74 -0.77 15.51
CA GLU A 145 6.30 -0.48 15.59
C GLU A 145 5.51 -1.35 14.62
N THR A 146 4.26 -1.65 14.97
CA THR A 146 3.30 -2.30 14.10
C THR A 146 2.07 -1.41 13.98
N LEU A 147 1.88 -0.85 12.79
CA LEU A 147 0.74 -0.01 12.47
C LEU A 147 -0.32 -0.86 11.77
N VAL A 148 -1.54 -0.81 12.28
CA VAL A 148 -2.71 -1.48 11.70
C VAL A 148 -3.61 -0.42 11.11
N PHE A 149 -4.05 -0.60 9.87
CA PHE A 149 -4.98 0.27 9.19
C PHE A 149 -6.21 -0.51 8.77
N ASP A 150 -7.37 0.12 8.85
CA ASP A 150 -8.61 -0.40 8.29
C ASP A 150 -8.82 0.22 6.90
N ARG A 151 -9.38 -0.58 5.98
CA ARG A 151 -9.81 -0.10 4.66
C ARG A 151 -10.89 0.97 4.82
N GLN A 152 -10.78 2.04 4.05
CA GLN A 152 -11.85 3.05 3.91
C GLN A 152 -12.97 2.55 3.00
#